data_AF-A0A645J598-F1
#
_entry.id   AF-A0A645J598-F1
#
_cell.length_a   1.000
_cell.length_b   1.000
_cell.length_c   1.000
_cell.angle_alpha   90.00
_cell.angle_beta   90.00
_cell.angle_gamma   90.00
#
_symmetry.space_group_name_H-M   'P 1'
#
loop_
_entity.id
_entity.type
_entity.pdbx_description
1 polymer ?
#
loop_
_entity_poly.entity_id
_entity_poly.type
_entity_poly.pdbx_seq_one_letter_code
_entity_poly.pdbx_strand_id
1 'polypeptide(L)'
;MLRDVTVLDTRSILFEHQFWLQTLGDHSRFIFSPLAPKETSEIEKAHYFICTFDKLLAQARECISGGDLLDLTKLAYKRSK
;
A
#
# COMPACT_ATOMS: atom_id res chain seq x y z
N MET A 1 -5.26 3.65 33.14
CA MET A 1 -4.58 2.96 32.02
C MET A 1 -5.62 2.20 31.21
N LEU A 2 -6.40 2.89 30.39
CA LEU A 2 -7.24 2.30 29.35
C LEU A 2 -7.25 3.37 28.23
N ARG A 3 -6.41 3.21 27.21
CA ARG A 3 -6.51 4.01 26.00
C ARG A 3 -7.65 3.40 25.19
N ASP A 4 -8.72 4.16 25.10
CA ASP A 4 -9.89 3.86 24.29
C ASP A 4 -9.45 3.63 22.82
N VAL A 5 -9.81 2.48 22.26
CA VAL A 5 -9.50 2.03 20.89
C VAL A 5 -10.38 2.76 19.85
N THR A 6 -11.11 3.81 20.24
CA THR A 6 -12.21 4.37 19.44
C THR A 6 -11.91 5.66 18.67
N VAL A 7 -10.66 6.16 18.62
CA VAL A 7 -10.34 7.28 17.72
C VAL A 7 -8.99 7.06 17.04
N LEU A 8 -8.98 6.25 15.98
CA LEU A 8 -7.93 6.39 14.97
C LEU A 8 -8.18 7.69 14.22
N ASP A 9 -7.38 8.71 14.52
CA ASP A 9 -7.38 9.97 13.80
C ASP A 9 -7.17 9.73 12.30
N THR A 10 -8.03 10.32 11.47
CA THR A 10 -7.99 10.19 10.01
C THR A 10 -6.62 10.53 9.45
N ARG A 11 -5.92 11.52 10.04
CA ARG A 11 -4.57 11.88 9.61
C ARG A 11 -3.55 10.81 9.97
N SER A 12 -3.69 10.18 11.14
CA SER A 12 -2.87 9.01 11.51
C SER A 12 -3.07 7.84 10.55
N ILE A 13 -4.31 7.49 10.21
CA ILE A 13 -4.59 6.42 9.23
C ILE A 13 -3.99 6.76 7.86
N LEU A 14 -4.15 8.00 7.41
CA LEU A 14 -3.61 8.45 6.13
C LEU A 14 -2.08 8.40 6.10
N PHE A 15 -1.44 8.85 7.19
CA PHE A 15 0.00 8.77 7.37
C PHE A 15 0.51 7.32 7.28
N GLU A 16 -0.13 6.39 7.99
CA GLU A 16 0.24 4.98 7.96
C GLU A 16 0.08 4.38 6.55
N HIS A 17 -1.01 4.69 5.83
CA HIS A 17 -1.17 4.25 4.45
C HIS A 17 -0.06 4.80 3.55
N GLN A 18 0.24 6.08 3.61
CA GLN A 18 1.29 6.69 2.81
C GLN A 18 2.66 6.07 3.11
N PHE A 19 2.97 5.84 4.38
CA PHE A 19 4.22 5.22 4.81
C PHE A 19 4.36 3.78 4.31
N TRP A 20 3.35 2.94 4.57
CA TRP A 20 3.44 1.52 4.24
C TRP A 20 3.30 1.27 2.74
N LEU A 21 2.44 2.00 2.03
CA LEU A 21 2.30 1.83 0.58
C LEU A 21 3.58 2.23 -0.18
N GLN A 22 4.28 3.28 0.27
CA GLN A 22 5.60 3.62 -0.24
C GLN A 22 6.61 2.49 0.04
N THR A 23 6.71 2.05 1.29
CA THR A 23 7.63 0.99 1.71
C THR A 23 7.40 -0.33 0.94
N LEU A 24 6.14 -0.72 0.73
CA LEU A 24 5.77 -1.92 -0.02
C LEU A 24 6.06 -1.78 -1.51
N GLY A 25 5.85 -0.60 -2.10
CA GLY A 25 6.26 -0.30 -3.46
C GLY A 25 7.77 -0.42 -3.64
N ASP A 26 8.56 0.09 -2.68
CA ASP A 26 10.01 0.01 -2.71
C ASP A 26 10.52 -1.42 -2.51
N HIS A 27 9.92 -2.20 -1.62
CA HIS A 27 10.22 -3.64 -1.49
C HIS A 27 9.88 -4.42 -2.75
N SER A 28 8.78 -4.09 -3.43
CA SER A 28 8.42 -4.75 -4.69
C SER A 28 9.46 -4.48 -5.78
N ARG A 29 10.02 -3.26 -5.83
CA ARG A 29 11.15 -2.90 -6.71
C ARG A 29 12.44 -3.60 -6.30
N PHE A 30 12.71 -3.71 -4.99
CA PHE A 30 13.86 -4.43 -4.46
C PHE A 30 13.84 -5.92 -4.85
N ILE A 31 12.66 -6.55 -4.83
CA ILE A 31 12.45 -7.93 -5.28
C ILE A 31 12.55 -8.03 -6.81
N PHE A 32 11.98 -7.07 -7.55
CA PHE A 32 12.00 -7.08 -9.01
C PHE A 32 13.40 -6.95 -9.58
N SER A 33 14.23 -6.04 -9.04
CA SER A 33 15.53 -5.68 -9.61
C SER A 33 16.54 -6.82 -9.78
N PRO A 34 16.66 -7.81 -8.86
CA PRO A 34 17.61 -8.91 -9.02
C PRO A 34 17.09 -10.10 -9.84
N LEU A 35 15.82 -10.10 -10.28
CA LEU A 35 15.26 -11.24 -11.02
C LEU A 35 15.91 -11.40 -12.39
N ALA A 36 16.29 -12.63 -12.71
CA ALA A 36 16.80 -12.99 -14.02
C ALA A 36 15.67 -13.01 -15.06
N PRO A 37 15.92 -12.71 -16.35
CA PRO A 37 14.88 -12.68 -17.38
C PRO A 37 14.05 -13.96 -17.55
N LYS A 38 14.58 -15.11 -17.11
CA LYS A 38 13.90 -16.41 -17.14
C LYS A 38 12.88 -16.60 -16.01
N GLU A 39 12.90 -15.77 -14.97
CA GLU A 39 11.99 -15.80 -13.82
C GLU A 39 10.71 -15.01 -14.15
N THR A 40 10.09 -15.32 -15.29
CA THR A 40 8.98 -14.54 -15.85
C THR A 40 7.77 -14.46 -14.93
N SER A 41 7.44 -15.55 -14.22
CA SER A 41 6.37 -15.60 -13.21
C SER A 41 6.61 -14.61 -12.07
N GLU A 42 7.84 -14.54 -11.57
CA GLU A 42 8.23 -13.71 -10.44
C GLU A 42 8.31 -12.25 -10.87
N ILE A 43 8.79 -11.99 -12.09
CA ILE A 43 8.81 -10.66 -12.72
C ILE A 43 7.38 -10.13 -12.84
N GLU A 44 6.45 -10.93 -13.37
CA GLU A 44 5.05 -10.54 -13.52
C GLU A 44 4.40 -10.23 -12.16
N LYS A 45 4.65 -11.06 -11.14
CA LYS A 45 4.13 -10.83 -9.77
C LYS A 45 4.71 -9.57 -9.14
N ALA A 46 6.04 -9.39 -9.19
CA ALA A 46 6.70 -8.23 -8.62
C ALA A 46 6.23 -6.95 -9.32
N HIS A 47 6.11 -6.96 -10.65
CA HIS A 47 5.56 -5.84 -11.43
C HIS A 47 4.10 -5.54 -11.06
N TYR A 48 3.26 -6.57 -10.89
CA TYR A 48 1.89 -6.39 -10.41
C TYR A 48 1.83 -5.67 -9.05
N PHE A 49 2.70 -6.05 -8.11
CA PHE A 49 2.76 -5.40 -6.79
C PHE A 49 3.27 -3.96 -6.87
N ILE A 50 4.31 -3.69 -7.68
CA ILE A 50 4.80 -2.32 -7.95
C ILE A 50 3.64 -1.44 -8.41
N CYS A 51 2.95 -1.83 -9.49
CA CYS A 51 1.85 -1.03 -10.04
C CYS A 51 0.69 -0.88 -9.04
N THR A 52 0.40 -1.91 -8.27
CA THR A 52 -0.69 -1.90 -7.29
C THR A 52 -0.40 -0.93 -6.15
N PHE A 53 0.78 -1.00 -5.54
CA PHE A 53 1.13 -0.13 -4.42
C PHE A 53 1.34 1.32 -4.86
N ASP A 54 1.91 1.55 -6.06
CA ASP A 54 2.02 2.90 -6.62
C ASP A 54 0.64 3.55 -6.81
N LYS A 55 -0.32 2.80 -7.35
CA LYS A 55 -1.69 3.30 -7.54
C LYS A 55 -2.38 3.62 -6.21
N LEU A 56 -2.25 2.74 -5.22
CA LEU A 56 -2.83 2.96 -3.89
C LEU A 56 -2.16 4.13 -3.18
N LEU A 57 -0.84 4.28 -3.31
CA LEU A 57 -0.10 5.39 -2.73
C LEU A 57 -0.51 6.73 -3.35
N ALA A 58 -0.72 6.76 -4.67
CA ALA A 58 -1.25 7.94 -5.34
C ALA A 58 -2.61 8.35 -4.75
N GLN A 59 -3.53 7.39 -4.59
CA GLN A 59 -4.83 7.62 -3.94
C GLN A 59 -4.68 8.10 -2.49
N ALA A 60 -3.74 7.54 -1.73
CA ALA A 60 -3.46 7.95 -0.34
C ALA A 60 -2.84 9.36 -0.24
N ARG A 61 -2.25 9.89 -1.31
CA ARG A 61 -1.67 11.25 -1.35
C ARG A 61 -2.68 12.30 -1.83
N GLU A 62 -3.78 11.89 -2.44
CA GLU A 62 -4.88 12.77 -2.80
C GLU A 62 -5.69 13.19 -1.57
N CYS A 63 -6.43 14.30 -1.68
CA CYS A 63 -7.32 14.74 -0.61
C CYS A 63 -8.58 13.85 -0.59
N ILE A 64 -8.54 12.77 0.19
CA ILE A 64 -9.62 11.77 0.27
C ILE A 64 -10.61 12.05 1.40
N SER A 65 -11.90 11.83 1.11
CA SER A 65 -12.96 11.93 2.12
C SER A 65 -12.92 10.75 3.09
N GLY A 66 -13.63 10.86 4.23
CA GLY A 66 -13.68 9.77 5.22
C GLY A 66 -14.24 8.44 4.67
N GLY A 67 -15.16 8.49 3.70
CA GLY A 67 -15.66 7.31 3.00
C GLY A 67 -14.60 6.67 2.10
N ASP A 68 -13.87 7.51 1.34
CA ASP A 68 -12.80 7.06 0.45
C ASP A 68 -11.64 6.43 1.22
N LEU A 69 -11.36 6.91 2.44
CA LEU A 69 -10.31 6.34 3.30
C LEU A 69 -10.65 4.92 3.79
N LEU A 70 -11.91 4.63 4.08
CA LEU A 70 -12.34 3.29 4.47
C LEU A 70 -12.17 2.31 3.31
N ASP A 71 -12.51 2.73 2.09
CA ASP A 71 -12.38 1.89 0.91
C ASP A 71 -10.93 1.70 0.50
N LEU A 72 -10.09 2.74 0.62
CA LEU A 72 -8.64 2.62 0.52
C LEU A 72 -8.10 1.57 1.51
N THR A 73 -8.55 1.62 2.77
CA THR A 73 -8.10 0.67 3.81
C THR A 73 -8.47 -0.77 3.46
N LYS A 74 -9.72 -1.02 3.03
CA LYS A 74 -10.16 -2.35 2.60
C LYS A 74 -9.37 -2.84 1.39
N LEU A 75 -9.13 -1.96 0.41
CA LEU A 75 -8.44 -2.29 -0.82
C LEU A 75 -6.96 -2.60 -0.55
N ALA A 76 -6.28 -1.77 0.23
CA ALA A 76 -4.91 -2.00 0.67
C ALA A 76 -4.77 -3.36 1.37
N TYR A 77 -5.66 -3.66 2.34
CA TYR A 77 -5.65 -4.95 3.03
C TYR A 77 -5.82 -6.15 2.08
N LYS A 78 -6.73 -6.05 1.10
CA LYS A 78 -6.96 -7.12 0.11
C LYS A 78 -5.75 -7.33 -0.80
N ARG A 79 -5.03 -6.26 -1.14
CA ARG A 79 -3.89 -6.27 -2.08
C ARG A 79 -2.55 -6.60 -1.41
N SER A 80 -2.49 -6.58 -0.09
CA SER A 80 -1.32 -6.98 0.70
C SER A 80 -1.28 -8.49 1.03
N LYS A 81 -2.18 -9.29 0.45
CA LYS A 81 -2.18 -10.76 0.53
C LYS A 81 -1.74 -11.34 -0.81
#